data_AF-A0A3N5EKW8-F1
#
_entry.id   AF-A0A3N5EKW8-F1
#
_cell.length_a   1.000
_cell.length_b   1.000
_cell.length_c   1.000
_cell.angle_alpha   90.00
_cell.angle_beta   90.00
_cell.angle_gamma   90.00
#
_symmetry.space_group_name_H-M   'P 1'
#
loop_
_entity.id
_entity.type
_entity.pdbx_description
1 polymer ?
#
loop_
_entity_poly.entity_id
_entity_poly.type
_entity_poly.pdbx_seq_one_letter_code
_entity_poly.pdbx_strand_id
1 'polypeptide(L)'
;MNIFKKLAPAIFILLLIPFLATAQTAEQDNSSSFQKRNRLIGYMLAKQLPTIHFSDKKMNDEQAKAAFTLYIKQLDFQKRFLLQKDADELTAFAPYIDDNLEQGTNALPDAGMDILGGRIDQVEKMVGEILAGPIDFFAADTLESDPEKLTFAKDLDSLRERWRKILKSEVISRYLELEEEAQNAKEEKTAE
;
A
#
# COMPACT_ATOMS: atom_id res chain seq x y z
N MET A 1 -40.85 -42.16 -12.59
CA MET A 1 -40.40 -40.75 -12.62
C MET A 1 -39.47 -40.39 -11.43
N ASN A 2 -38.57 -41.28 -10.99
CA ASN A 2 -37.65 -41.03 -9.86
C ASN A 2 -36.16 -41.26 -10.19
N ILE A 3 -35.85 -41.78 -11.38
CA ILE A 3 -34.48 -42.12 -11.77
C ILE A 3 -33.75 -40.87 -12.29
N PHE A 4 -34.41 -40.06 -13.12
CA PHE A 4 -33.87 -38.79 -13.61
C PHE A 4 -33.60 -37.75 -12.51
N LYS A 5 -34.39 -37.74 -11.42
CA LYS A 5 -34.17 -36.84 -10.28
C LYS A 5 -32.96 -37.23 -9.41
N LYS A 6 -32.54 -38.51 -9.44
CA LYS A 6 -31.34 -39.00 -8.71
C LYS A 6 -30.05 -38.90 -9.52
N LEU A 7 -30.13 -38.86 -10.86
CA LEU A 7 -28.98 -38.67 -11.75
C LEU A 7 -28.61 -37.20 -12.00
N ALA A 8 -29.54 -36.26 -11.82
CA ALA A 8 -29.29 -34.83 -11.97
C ALA A 8 -28.12 -34.26 -11.13
N PRO A 9 -27.97 -34.58 -9.82
CA PRO A 9 -26.82 -34.10 -9.05
C PRO A 9 -25.49 -34.76 -9.48
N ALA A 10 -25.52 -36.01 -9.98
CA ALA A 10 -24.32 -36.70 -10.44
C ALA A 10 -23.80 -36.13 -11.77
N ILE A 11 -24.69 -35.72 -12.68
CA ILE A 11 -24.34 -35.05 -13.94
C ILE A 11 -23.81 -33.64 -13.68
N PHE A 12 -24.35 -32.93 -12.69
CA PHE A 12 -23.87 -31.61 -12.29
C PHE A 12 -22.46 -31.65 -11.68
N ILE A 13 -22.16 -32.67 -10.86
CA ILE A 13 -20.80 -32.90 -10.32
C ILE A 13 -19.83 -33.30 -11.45
N LEU A 14 -20.25 -34.13 -12.41
CA LEU A 14 -19.41 -34.56 -13.53
C LEU A 14 -19.05 -33.40 -14.49
N LEU A 15 -19.94 -32.41 -14.64
CA LEU A 15 -19.69 -31.20 -15.44
C LEU A 15 -18.87 -30.13 -14.69
N LEU A 16 -18.85 -30.14 -13.36
CA LEU A 16 -18.06 -29.20 -12.54
C LEU A 16 -16.56 -29.56 -12.51
N ILE A 17 -16.21 -30.85 -12.60
CA ILE A 17 -14.83 -31.34 -12.56
C ILE A 17 -13.96 -30.80 -13.74
N PRO A 18 -14.42 -30.80 -15.01
CA PRO A 18 -13.62 -30.24 -16.09
C PRO A 18 -13.49 -28.71 -16.01
N PHE A 19 -14.50 -28.00 -15.48
CA PHE A 19 -14.43 -26.55 -15.31
C PHE A 19 -13.41 -26.14 -14.22
N LEU A 20 -13.37 -26.89 -13.11
CA LEU A 20 -12.39 -26.69 -12.04
C LEU A 20 -10.96 -27.02 -12.49
N ALA A 21 -10.79 -28.07 -13.30
CA ALA A 21 -9.48 -28.43 -13.87
C ALA A 21 -8.97 -27.36 -14.85
N THR A 22 -9.84 -26.80 -15.71
CA THR A 22 -9.44 -25.72 -16.63
C THR A 22 -9.06 -24.43 -15.91
N ALA A 23 -9.77 -24.07 -14.83
CA ALA A 23 -9.44 -22.90 -14.02
C ALA A 23 -8.09 -23.05 -13.31
N GLN A 24 -7.82 -24.23 -12.71
CA GLN A 24 -6.54 -24.52 -12.07
C GLN A 24 -5.37 -24.49 -13.07
N THR A 25 -5.54 -25.04 -14.28
CA THR A 25 -4.48 -24.99 -15.30
C THR A 25 -4.19 -23.57 -15.79
N ALA A 26 -5.20 -22.70 -15.87
CA ALA A 26 -5.03 -21.32 -16.33
C ALA A 26 -4.34 -20.43 -15.29
N GLU A 27 -4.63 -20.59 -13.99
CA GLU A 27 -3.91 -19.89 -12.91
C GLU A 27 -2.45 -20.37 -12.77
N GLN A 28 -2.22 -21.68 -12.94
CA GLN A 28 -0.89 -22.26 -12.82
C GLN A 28 0.03 -21.86 -13.99
N ASP A 29 -0.50 -21.75 -15.22
CA ASP A 29 0.29 -21.31 -16.37
C ASP A 29 0.67 -19.82 -16.27
N ASN A 30 -0.28 -18.97 -15.86
CA ASN A 30 -0.06 -17.53 -15.65
C ASN A 30 0.96 -17.23 -14.54
N SER A 31 0.86 -17.89 -13.38
CA SER A 31 1.83 -17.73 -12.28
C SER A 31 3.24 -18.19 -12.69
N SER A 32 3.34 -19.30 -13.42
CA SER A 32 4.63 -19.81 -13.90
C SER A 32 5.29 -18.87 -14.93
N SER A 33 4.50 -18.27 -15.82
CA SER A 33 4.95 -17.31 -16.82
C SER A 33 5.40 -15.99 -16.17
N PHE A 34 4.64 -15.50 -15.19
CA PHE A 34 4.97 -14.33 -14.39
C PHE A 34 6.29 -14.51 -13.64
N GLN A 35 6.48 -15.64 -12.95
CA GLN A 35 7.70 -15.91 -12.20
C GLN A 35 8.93 -16.04 -13.13
N LYS A 36 8.80 -16.70 -14.28
CA LYS A 36 9.88 -16.80 -15.29
C LYS A 36 10.30 -15.43 -15.80
N ARG A 37 9.33 -14.56 -16.10
CA ARG A 37 9.59 -13.18 -16.52
C ARG A 37 10.27 -12.37 -15.43
N ASN A 38 9.78 -12.43 -14.20
CA ASN A 38 10.36 -11.69 -13.08
C ASN A 38 11.79 -12.15 -12.79
N ARG A 39 12.05 -13.46 -12.90
CA ARG A 39 13.40 -13.99 -12.78
C ARG A 39 14.33 -13.47 -13.86
N LEU A 40 13.86 -13.36 -15.11
CA LEU A 40 14.65 -12.77 -16.19
C LEU A 40 14.94 -11.28 -15.91
N ILE A 41 13.92 -10.51 -15.53
CA ILE A 41 14.06 -9.09 -15.18
C ILE A 41 15.05 -8.93 -14.02
N GLY A 42 14.85 -9.70 -12.95
CA GLY A 42 15.71 -9.67 -11.77
C GLY A 42 17.15 -10.06 -12.07
N TYR A 43 17.38 -11.06 -12.92
CA TYR A 43 18.71 -11.40 -13.42
C TYR A 43 19.35 -10.24 -14.22
N MET A 44 18.60 -9.59 -15.11
CA MET A 44 19.10 -8.44 -15.87
C MET A 44 19.45 -7.28 -14.93
N LEU A 45 18.60 -6.98 -13.94
CA LEU A 45 18.86 -5.95 -12.94
C LEU A 45 20.08 -6.31 -12.06
N ALA A 46 20.21 -7.55 -11.62
CA ALA A 46 21.31 -7.97 -10.75
C ALA A 46 22.66 -8.01 -11.49
N LYS A 47 22.69 -8.43 -12.77
CA LYS A 47 23.96 -8.63 -13.51
C LYS A 47 24.33 -7.49 -14.45
N GLN A 48 23.36 -6.88 -15.14
CA GLN A 48 23.64 -5.83 -16.13
C GLN A 48 23.70 -4.44 -15.50
N LEU A 49 22.85 -4.15 -14.51
CA LEU A 49 22.84 -2.83 -13.88
C LEU A 49 24.19 -2.46 -13.26
N PRO A 50 24.90 -3.34 -12.50
CA PRO A 50 26.22 -3.01 -11.98
C PRO A 50 27.29 -2.82 -13.05
N THR A 51 27.10 -3.41 -14.23
CA THR A 51 28.07 -3.36 -15.34
C THR A 51 27.88 -2.10 -16.19
N ILE A 52 26.66 -1.57 -16.26
CA ILE A 52 26.30 -0.42 -17.12
C ILE A 52 26.21 0.88 -16.31
N HIS A 53 25.90 0.81 -15.01
CA HIS A 53 25.68 2.00 -14.18
C HIS A 53 27.01 2.54 -13.61
N PHE A 54 27.28 3.82 -13.87
CA PHE A 54 28.52 4.53 -13.48
C PHE A 54 28.82 4.55 -11.97
N SER A 55 27.87 4.19 -11.12
CA SER A 55 28.05 4.20 -9.67
C SER A 55 28.83 3.00 -9.13
N ASP A 56 29.16 2.00 -9.97
CA ASP A 56 29.88 0.76 -9.62
C ASP A 56 29.30 0.01 -8.39
N LYS A 57 28.00 0.21 -8.11
CA LYS A 57 27.36 -0.40 -6.94
C LYS A 57 27.04 -1.85 -7.25
N LYS A 58 27.50 -2.75 -6.37
CA LYS A 58 27.15 -4.17 -6.44
C LYS A 58 25.80 -4.39 -5.76
N MET A 59 25.02 -5.32 -6.29
CA MET A 59 23.86 -5.84 -5.56
C MET A 59 24.41 -6.73 -4.43
N ASN A 60 24.32 -6.23 -3.19
CA ASN A 60 24.79 -6.86 -1.96
C ASN A 60 23.91 -6.39 -0.78
N ASP A 61 24.17 -6.89 0.43
CA ASP A 61 23.42 -6.54 1.64
C ASP A 61 23.30 -5.03 1.91
N GLU A 62 24.32 -4.24 1.57
CA GLU A 62 24.29 -2.78 1.73
C GLU A 62 23.29 -2.14 0.77
N GLN A 63 23.33 -2.53 -0.51
CA GLN A 63 22.40 -2.08 -1.52
C GLN A 63 20.97 -2.60 -1.25
N ALA A 64 20.83 -3.80 -0.69
CA ALA A 64 19.57 -4.36 -0.25
C ALA A 64 18.94 -3.51 0.88
N LYS A 65 19.71 -3.12 1.90
CA LYS A 65 19.24 -2.21 2.96
C LYS A 65 18.83 -0.83 2.42
N ALA A 66 19.60 -0.29 1.47
CA ALA A 66 19.24 0.97 0.82
C ALA A 66 17.93 0.84 0.00
N ALA A 67 17.77 -0.28 -0.72
CA ALA A 67 16.54 -0.60 -1.45
C ALA A 67 15.34 -0.75 -0.49
N PHE A 68 15.51 -1.44 0.63
CA PHE A 68 14.49 -1.57 1.68
C PHE A 68 14.07 -0.21 2.24
N THR A 69 15.05 0.65 2.55
CA THR A 69 14.79 2.00 3.08
C THR A 69 13.95 2.82 2.10
N LEU A 70 14.29 2.76 0.80
CA LEU A 70 13.50 3.41 -0.25
C LEU A 70 12.11 2.78 -0.38
N TYR A 71 12.02 1.45 -0.31
CA TYR A 71 10.76 0.72 -0.41
C TYR A 71 9.77 1.14 0.68
N ILE A 72 10.16 1.11 1.96
CA ILE A 72 9.29 1.54 3.07
C ILE A 72 8.88 3.00 2.92
N LYS A 73 9.80 3.85 2.48
CA LYS A 73 9.52 5.27 2.20
C LYS A 73 8.50 5.43 1.07
N GLN A 74 8.53 4.60 0.04
CA GLN A 74 7.56 4.64 -1.06
C GLN A 74 6.22 4.02 -0.66
N LEU A 75 6.24 2.99 0.18
CA LEU A 75 5.05 2.28 0.65
C LEU A 75 4.13 3.19 1.48
N ASP A 76 4.70 4.00 2.39
CA ASP A 76 3.94 4.97 3.19
C ASP A 76 4.80 6.19 3.57
N PHE A 77 5.07 7.06 2.59
CA PHE A 77 5.95 8.23 2.76
C PHE A 77 5.50 9.15 3.90
N GLN A 78 4.19 9.40 3.98
CA GLN A 78 3.59 10.30 4.95
C GLN A 78 3.32 9.62 6.30
N LYS A 79 3.62 8.32 6.42
CA LYS A 79 3.42 7.50 7.61
C LYS A 79 1.96 7.59 8.12
N ARG A 80 1.01 7.54 7.18
CA ARG A 80 -0.43 7.72 7.45
C ARG A 80 -1.16 6.39 7.64
N PHE A 81 -0.52 5.26 7.37
CA PHE A 81 -1.18 3.96 7.38
C PHE A 81 -0.45 2.96 8.26
N LEU A 82 0.87 2.80 8.04
CA LEU A 82 1.65 1.78 8.72
C LEU A 82 1.89 2.12 10.19
N LEU A 83 1.85 1.09 11.01
CA LEU A 83 2.31 1.13 12.39
C LEU A 83 3.79 0.77 12.46
N GLN A 84 4.45 1.11 13.57
CA GLN A 84 5.85 0.79 13.79
C GLN A 84 6.10 -0.72 13.66
N LYS A 85 5.23 -1.54 14.24
CA LYS A 85 5.31 -3.01 14.14
C LYS A 85 5.24 -3.53 12.69
N ASP A 86 4.54 -2.82 11.81
CA ASP A 86 4.38 -3.22 10.41
C ASP A 86 5.68 -2.95 9.64
N ALA A 87 6.30 -1.79 9.89
CA ALA A 87 7.62 -1.46 9.36
C ALA A 87 8.70 -2.42 9.90
N ASP A 88 8.61 -2.79 11.18
CA ASP A 88 9.54 -3.75 11.81
C ASP A 88 9.38 -5.15 11.20
N GLU A 89 8.14 -5.60 10.94
CA GLU A 89 7.86 -6.87 10.26
C GLU A 89 8.45 -6.89 8.84
N LEU A 90 8.24 -5.82 8.08
CA LEU A 90 8.80 -5.70 6.72
C LEU A 90 10.33 -5.62 6.73
N THR A 91 10.95 -5.14 7.81
CA THR A 91 12.41 -5.08 7.95
C THR A 91 13.06 -6.46 7.92
N ALA A 92 12.33 -7.52 8.32
CA ALA A 92 12.82 -8.89 8.24
C ALA A 92 13.11 -9.35 6.80
N PHE A 93 12.56 -8.70 5.78
CA PHE A 93 12.80 -9.01 4.38
C PHE A 93 14.03 -8.30 3.80
N ALA A 94 14.54 -7.26 4.47
CA ALA A 94 15.67 -6.47 3.99
C ALA A 94 16.91 -7.29 3.57
N PRO A 95 17.37 -8.31 4.32
CA PRO A 95 18.55 -9.09 3.93
C PRO A 95 18.32 -10.06 2.77
N TYR A 96 17.08 -10.22 2.28
CA TYR A 96 16.75 -11.18 1.22
C TYR A 96 16.38 -10.50 -0.10
N ILE A 97 16.47 -9.18 -0.20
CA ILE A 97 16.00 -8.43 -1.38
C ILE A 97 16.79 -8.81 -2.65
N ASP A 98 18.10 -8.96 -2.53
CA ASP A 98 18.97 -9.35 -3.63
C ASP A 98 18.71 -10.80 -4.08
N ASP A 99 18.63 -11.73 -3.14
CA ASP A 99 18.29 -13.13 -3.40
C ASP A 99 16.90 -13.25 -4.05
N ASN A 100 15.91 -12.54 -3.51
CA ASN A 100 14.55 -12.54 -4.03
C ASN A 100 14.51 -11.96 -5.45
N LEU A 101 15.29 -10.92 -5.73
CA LEU A 101 15.41 -10.34 -7.06
C LEU A 101 16.04 -11.33 -8.05
N GLU A 102 17.15 -11.99 -7.69
CA GLU A 102 17.78 -13.00 -8.57
C GLU A 102 16.86 -14.20 -8.85
N GLN A 103 16.03 -14.58 -7.86
CA GLN A 103 15.06 -15.66 -7.99
C GLN A 103 13.76 -15.24 -8.68
N GLY A 104 13.52 -13.93 -8.85
CA GLY A 104 12.31 -13.37 -9.44
C GLY A 104 11.07 -13.46 -8.52
N THR A 105 11.28 -13.47 -7.21
CA THR A 105 10.22 -13.52 -6.20
C THR A 105 9.91 -12.12 -5.68
N ASN A 106 8.65 -11.89 -5.30
CA ASN A 106 8.15 -10.58 -4.87
C ASN A 106 7.78 -10.55 -3.39
N ALA A 107 8.46 -11.34 -2.54
CA ALA A 107 8.07 -11.54 -1.16
C ALA A 107 7.85 -10.25 -0.36
N LEU A 108 8.76 -9.26 -0.49
CA LEU A 108 8.62 -7.96 0.17
C LEU A 108 7.45 -7.12 -0.41
N PRO A 109 7.36 -6.87 -1.73
CA PRO A 109 6.21 -6.20 -2.32
C PRO A 109 4.86 -6.83 -1.96
N ASP A 110 4.74 -8.16 -2.02
CA ASP A 110 3.51 -8.87 -1.73
C ASP A 110 3.11 -8.68 -0.26
N ALA A 111 4.04 -8.91 0.68
CA ALA A 111 3.79 -8.70 2.11
C ALA A 111 3.44 -7.25 2.44
N GLY A 112 4.15 -6.28 1.84
CA GLY A 112 3.87 -4.86 2.08
C GLY A 112 2.53 -4.40 1.51
N MET A 113 2.10 -4.93 0.36
CA MET A 113 0.77 -4.65 -0.19
C MET A 113 -0.34 -5.24 0.69
N ASP A 114 -0.19 -6.47 1.18
CA ASP A 114 -1.17 -7.11 2.05
C ASP A 114 -1.33 -6.34 3.37
N ILE A 115 -0.20 -5.96 4.00
CA ILE A 115 -0.19 -5.16 5.23
C ILE A 115 -0.80 -3.77 4.98
N LEU A 116 -0.37 -3.08 3.93
CA LEU A 116 -0.85 -1.73 3.62
C LEU A 116 -2.35 -1.74 3.31
N GLY A 117 -2.83 -2.70 2.50
CA GLY A 117 -4.24 -2.87 2.18
C GLY A 117 -5.09 -3.02 3.45
N GLY A 118 -4.69 -3.91 4.36
CA GLY A 118 -5.37 -4.08 5.64
C GLY A 118 -5.35 -2.83 6.53
N ARG A 119 -4.31 -2.00 6.44
CA ARG A 119 -4.23 -0.71 7.15
C ARG A 119 -5.09 0.37 6.51
N ILE A 120 -5.19 0.40 5.19
CA ILE A 120 -6.09 1.31 4.46
C ILE A 120 -7.53 1.07 4.92
N ASP A 121 -8.00 -0.18 4.93
CA ASP A 121 -9.36 -0.51 5.38
C ASP A 121 -9.64 -0.03 6.83
N GLN A 122 -8.66 -0.20 7.72
CA GLN A 122 -8.76 0.25 9.10
C GLN A 122 -8.80 1.77 9.21
N VAL A 123 -7.98 2.46 8.42
CA VAL A 123 -7.90 3.92 8.38
C VAL A 123 -9.18 4.51 7.78
N GLU A 124 -9.73 3.95 6.71
CA GLU A 124 -10.98 4.42 6.11
C GLU A 124 -12.13 4.40 7.14
N LYS A 125 -12.28 3.29 7.86
CA LYS A 125 -13.27 3.19 8.93
C LYS A 125 -13.01 4.21 10.04
N MET A 126 -11.76 4.33 10.47
CA MET A 126 -11.33 5.26 11.52
C MET A 126 -11.62 6.72 11.13
N VAL A 127 -11.33 7.12 9.90
CA VAL A 127 -11.61 8.45 9.37
C VAL A 127 -13.12 8.72 9.35
N GLY A 128 -13.92 7.74 8.91
CA GLY A 128 -15.38 7.85 8.95
C GLY A 128 -15.92 8.08 10.36
N GLU A 129 -15.38 7.39 11.37
CA GLU A 129 -15.74 7.59 12.78
C GLU A 129 -15.32 8.97 13.31
N ILE A 130 -14.12 9.45 12.95
CA ILE A 130 -13.64 10.78 13.37
C ILE A 130 -14.54 11.87 12.78
N LEU A 131 -14.86 11.79 11.48
CA LEU A 131 -15.67 12.80 10.78
C LEU A 131 -17.14 12.78 11.19
N ALA A 132 -17.66 11.66 11.71
CA ALA A 132 -18.99 11.59 12.30
C ALA A 132 -19.06 12.27 13.68
N GLY A 133 -17.91 12.49 14.33
CA GLY A 133 -17.80 13.19 15.60
C GLY A 133 -17.54 14.69 15.45
N PRO A 134 -17.67 15.46 16.55
CA PRO A 134 -17.28 16.87 16.55
C PRO A 134 -15.76 17.04 16.46
N ILE A 135 -15.31 18.04 15.71
CA ILE A 135 -13.91 18.46 15.65
C ILE A 135 -13.73 19.68 16.55
N ASP A 136 -12.86 19.59 17.55
CA ASP A 136 -12.49 20.73 18.39
C ASP A 136 -11.43 21.60 17.70
N PHE A 137 -11.85 22.76 17.21
CA PHE A 137 -10.99 23.75 16.55
C PHE A 137 -10.23 24.65 17.53
N PHE A 138 -10.58 24.67 18.81
CA PHE A 138 -9.96 25.55 19.81
C PHE A 138 -8.80 24.88 20.56
N ALA A 139 -8.71 23.56 20.53
CA ALA A 139 -7.55 22.84 21.04
C ALA A 139 -6.26 23.24 20.28
N ALA A 140 -5.19 23.54 21.04
CA ALA A 140 -3.87 23.81 20.48
C ALA A 140 -3.20 22.49 20.07
N ASP A 141 -3.08 22.28 18.76
CA ASP A 141 -2.47 21.10 18.17
C ASP A 141 -1.22 21.47 17.37
N THR A 142 -0.29 20.53 17.26
CA THR A 142 0.86 20.63 16.35
C THR A 142 0.87 19.41 15.43
N LEU A 143 1.10 19.68 14.15
CA LEU A 143 1.27 18.69 13.10
C LEU A 143 2.64 18.93 12.45
N GLU A 144 3.47 17.89 12.39
CA GLU A 144 4.72 17.94 11.64
C GLU A 144 4.41 17.73 10.16
N SER A 145 4.82 18.69 9.32
CA SER A 145 4.58 18.67 7.88
C SER A 145 5.70 17.99 7.11
N ASP A 146 6.89 17.87 7.68
CA ASP A 146 8.03 17.19 7.09
C ASP A 146 7.95 15.67 7.33
N PRO A 147 7.69 14.85 6.29
CA PRO A 147 7.55 13.42 6.46
C PRO A 147 8.83 12.74 6.93
N GLU A 148 10.00 13.33 6.68
CA GLU A 148 11.29 12.78 7.13
C GLU A 148 11.46 12.85 8.65
N LYS A 149 10.78 13.80 9.32
CA LYS A 149 10.81 13.94 10.78
C LYS A 149 9.78 13.07 11.50
N LEU A 150 8.86 12.47 10.76
CA LEU A 150 7.84 11.59 11.33
C LEU A 150 8.41 10.21 11.64
N THR A 151 7.99 9.64 12.77
CA THR A 151 8.07 8.20 13.05
C THR A 151 6.73 7.52 12.71
N PHE A 152 6.74 6.20 12.51
CA PHE A 152 5.49 5.44 12.36
C PHE A 152 4.70 5.45 13.66
N ALA A 153 3.37 5.38 13.57
CA ALA A 153 2.54 5.34 14.76
C ALA A 153 2.79 4.04 15.55
N LYS A 154 2.95 4.12 16.87
CA LYS A 154 3.20 2.93 17.70
C LYS A 154 2.03 1.95 17.75
N ASP A 155 0.80 2.47 17.68
CA ASP A 155 -0.46 1.74 17.84
C ASP A 155 -1.60 2.48 17.12
N LEU A 156 -2.77 1.84 17.05
CA LEU A 156 -3.95 2.39 16.37
C LEU A 156 -4.49 3.65 17.04
N ASP A 157 -4.29 3.83 18.34
CA ASP A 157 -4.73 5.05 19.04
C ASP A 157 -3.85 6.24 18.64
N SER A 158 -2.54 6.03 18.53
CA SER A 158 -1.61 7.05 18.03
C SER A 158 -1.87 7.37 16.56
N LEU A 159 -2.26 6.37 15.77
CA LEU A 159 -2.66 6.57 14.38
C LEU A 159 -3.97 7.36 14.27
N ARG A 160 -4.96 7.04 15.12
CA ARG A 160 -6.21 7.80 15.24
C ARG A 160 -5.96 9.25 15.59
N GLU A 161 -5.08 9.51 16.56
CA GLU A 161 -4.74 10.87 16.96
C GLU A 161 -4.03 11.63 15.82
N ARG A 162 -3.16 10.96 15.06
CA ARG A 162 -2.55 11.53 13.85
C ARG A 162 -3.62 11.90 12.81
N TRP A 163 -4.55 10.99 12.51
CA TRP A 163 -5.63 11.26 11.56
C TRP A 163 -6.58 12.36 12.04
N ARG A 164 -6.89 12.43 13.33
CA ARG A 164 -7.67 13.54 13.90
C ARG A 164 -7.01 14.89 13.60
N LYS A 165 -5.70 15.01 13.84
CA LYS A 165 -4.94 16.24 13.57
C LYS A 165 -4.87 16.57 12.08
N ILE A 166 -4.64 15.57 11.23
CA ILE A 166 -4.65 15.74 9.76
C ILE A 166 -6.02 16.27 9.32
N LEU A 167 -7.11 15.59 9.67
CA LEU A 167 -8.46 15.98 9.26
C LEU A 167 -8.84 17.37 9.79
N LYS A 168 -8.48 17.71 11.03
CA LYS A 168 -8.67 19.06 11.55
C LYS A 168 -7.92 20.10 10.70
N SER A 169 -6.67 19.82 10.33
CA SER A 169 -5.89 20.72 9.46
C SER A 169 -6.53 20.88 8.09
N GLU A 170 -6.95 19.78 7.44
CA GLU A 170 -7.59 19.81 6.13
C GLU A 170 -8.90 20.60 6.15
N VAL A 171 -9.72 20.44 7.20
CA VAL A 171 -10.96 21.21 7.35
C VAL A 171 -10.69 22.69 7.55
N ILE A 172 -9.68 23.06 8.35
CA ILE A 172 -9.28 24.46 8.54
C ILE A 172 -8.80 25.05 7.21
N SER A 173 -7.90 24.36 6.50
CA SER A 173 -7.41 24.79 5.19
C SER A 173 -8.55 25.01 4.21
N ARG A 174 -9.49 24.06 4.13
CA ARG A 174 -10.65 24.18 3.25
C ARG A 174 -11.57 25.34 3.62
N TYR A 175 -11.77 25.58 4.91
CA TYR A 175 -12.57 26.72 5.37
C TYR A 175 -11.93 28.06 4.95
N LEU A 176 -10.61 28.21 5.12
CA LEU A 176 -9.89 29.42 4.76
C LEU A 176 -9.93 29.69 3.25
N GLU A 177 -9.78 28.64 2.42
CA GLU A 177 -9.94 28.74 0.97
C GLU A 177 -11.33 29.29 0.59
N LEU A 178 -12.40 28.76 1.20
CA LEU A 178 -13.77 29.20 0.93
C LEU A 178 -14.02 30.64 1.39
N GLU A 179 -13.40 31.06 2.49
CA GLU A 179 -13.49 32.45 2.97
C GLU A 179 -12.80 33.42 2.00
N GLU A 180 -11.61 33.06 1.51
CA GLU A 180 -10.87 33.84 0.52
C GLU A 180 -11.65 33.95 -0.81
N GLU A 181 -12.18 32.83 -1.32
CA GLU A 181 -13.04 32.81 -2.51
C GLU A 181 -14.26 33.74 -2.35
N ALA A 182 -14.91 33.71 -1.19
CA ALA A 182 -16.07 34.54 -0.90
C ALA A 182 -15.73 36.03 -0.78
N GLN A 183 -14.52 36.37 -0.30
CA GLN A 183 -14.05 37.74 -0.24
C GLN A 183 -13.74 38.27 -1.64
N ASN A 184 -12.97 37.53 -2.43
CA ASN A 184 -12.59 37.92 -3.79
C ASN A 184 -13.84 38.15 -4.67
N ALA A 185 -14.85 37.29 -4.56
CA ALA A 185 -16.11 37.43 -5.30
C ALA A 185 -16.94 38.68 -4.89
N LYS A 186 -16.78 39.18 -3.66
CA LYS A 186 -17.41 40.45 -3.23
C LYS A 186 -16.65 41.65 -3.79
N GLU A 187 -15.33 41.58 -3.83
CA GLU A 187 -14.47 42.65 -4.35
C GLU A 187 -14.69 42.85 -5.86
N GLU A 188 -14.76 41.77 -6.64
CA GLU A 188 -15.09 41.82 -8.08
C GLU A 188 -16.46 42.49 -8.35
N LYS A 189 -17.49 42.11 -7.59
CA LYS A 189 -18.84 42.71 -7.70
C LYS A 189 -18.92 44.17 -7.29
N THR A 190 -17.97 44.66 -6.50
CA THR A 190 -17.92 46.06 -6.04
C THR A 190 -17.08 46.92 -6.99
N ALA A 191 -16.26 46.29 -7.84
CA ALA A 191 -15.42 46.94 -8.83
C ALA A 191 -16.10 47.13 -10.20
N GLU A 192 -17.20 46.41 -10.48
CA GLU A 192 -18.13 46.62 -11.61
C GLU A 192 -19.20 47.67 -11.32
#